data_AF-I0SJC4-F1
#
_entry.id   AF-I0SJC4-F1
#
_cell.length_a   1.000
_cell.length_b   1.000
_cell.length_c   1.000
_cell.angle_alpha   90.00
_cell.angle_beta   90.00
_cell.angle_gamma   90.00
#
_symmetry.space_group_name_H-M   'P 1'
#
loop_
_entity.id
_entity.type
_entity.pdbx_description
1 polymer ?
#
loop_
_entity_poly.entity_id
_entity_poly.type
_entity_poly.pdbx_seq_one_letter_code
_entity_poly.pdbx_strand_id
1 'polypeptide(L)' 'MVSLMSLYDMLFNGVPLSVTNYLGAWLTNFIVAFPLNFLIVGPISRFILGQLQQQLF' A
#
# COMPACT_ATOMS: atom_id res chain seq x y z
N MET A 1 -0.45 5.77 2.66
CA MET A 1 -0.56 4.44 3.30
C MET A 1 0.82 3.92 3.74
N VAL A 2 1.80 3.81 2.84
CA VAL A 2 3.16 3.30 3.15
C VAL A 2 3.95 4.16 4.15
N SER A 3 3.80 5.49 4.11
CA SER A 3 4.47 6.42 5.05
C SER A 3 4.12 6.16 6.51
N LEU A 4 2.84 5.90 6.80
CA LEU A 4 2.37 5.61 8.16
C LEU A 4 2.83 4.24 8.65
N MET A 5 2.90 3.25 7.76
CA MET A 5 3.44 1.91 8.05
C MET A 5 4.93 1.99 8.42
N SER A 6 5.75 2.64 7.59
CA SER A 6 7.18 2.80 7.90
C SER A 6 7.44 3.64 9.16
N LEU A 7 6.58 4.61 9.47
CA LEU A 7 6.69 5.40 10.69
C LEU A 7 6.29 4.59 11.93
N TYR A 8 5.18 3.84 11.85
CA TYR A 8 4.74 2.94 12.90
C TYR A 8 5.81 1.89 13.21
N ASP A 9 6.38 1.27 12.17
CA ASP A 9 7.40 0.25 12.34
C ASP A 9 8.62 0.79 13.09
N MET A 10 9.05 2.01 12.74
CA MET A 10 10.20 2.66 13.37
C MET A 10 9.92 3.09 14.81
N LEU A 11 8.69 3.52 15.11
CA LEU A 11 8.25 3.91 16.45
C LEU A 11 8.06 2.72 17.41
N PHE A 12 7.48 1.62 16.92
CA PHE A 12 7.06 0.49 17.77
C PHE A 12 8.04 -0.67 17.80
N ASN A 13 8.84 -0.90 16.74
CA ASN A 13 9.85 -1.96 16.74
C ASN A 13 11.23 -1.51 17.26
N GLY A 14 11.34 -0.28 17.78
CA GLY A 14 12.57 0.22 18.40
C GLY A 14 13.73 0.42 17.41
N VAL A 15 13.43 0.60 16.12
CA VAL A 15 14.45 0.90 15.10
C VAL A 15 14.88 2.36 15.28
N PRO A 16 16.20 2.67 15.28
CA PRO A 16 16.68 4.03 15.41
C PRO A 16 16.04 4.93 14.36
N LEU A 17 15.51 6.07 14.80
CA LEU A 17 14.81 7.05 13.97
C LEU A 17 15.81 7.75 13.02
N SER A 18 16.22 7.04 11.98
CA SER A 18 17.12 7.52 10.95
C SER A 18 16.35 7.72 9.65
N VAL A 19 16.57 8.87 9.01
CA VAL A 19 15.99 9.19 7.70
C VAL A 19 16.38 8.11 6.67
N THR A 20 17.58 7.53 6.78
CA THR A 20 18.05 6.46 5.89
C THR A 20 17.24 5.16 6.08
N ASN A 21 16.96 4.78 7.33
CA ASN A 21 16.17 3.58 7.63
C ASN A 21 14.70 3.77 7.25
N TYR A 22 14.14 4.94 7.54
CA TYR A 22 12.78 5.28 7.14
C TYR A 22 12.62 5.29 5.61
N LEU A 23 13.53 5.96 4.89
CA LEU A 23 13.49 5.99 3.43
C LEU A 23 13.69 4.61 2.83
N GLY A 24 14.60 3.79 3.35
CA GLY A 24 14.81 2.42 2.88
C GLY A 24 13.55 1.56 3.01
N ALA A 25 12.94 1.53 4.21
CA ALA A 25 11.71 0.78 4.46
C ALA A 25 10.51 1.36 3.69
N TRP A 26 10.47 2.68 3.50
CA TRP A 26 9.43 3.33 2.74
C TRP A 26 9.53 3.02 1.24
N LEU A 27 10.74 3.05 0.67
CA LEU A 27 10.98 2.79 -0.75
C LEU A 27 10.69 1.35 -1.13
N THR A 28 11.11 0.37 -0.32
CA THR A 28 10.83 -1.05 -0.58
C THR A 28 9.33 -1.33 -0.55
N ASN A 29 8.64 -0.83 0.48
CA ASN A 29 7.19 -0.97 0.57
C ASN A 29 6.46 -0.22 -0.55
N PHE A 30 6.95 0.95 -0.96
CA PHE A 30 6.37 1.72 -2.07
C PHE A 30 6.53 0.99 -3.41
N ILE A 31 7.73 0.50 -3.72
CA ILE A 31 8.02 -0.22 -4.97
C ILE A 31 7.19 -1.50 -5.10
N VAL A 32 6.93 -2.20 -4.00
CA VAL A 32 6.12 -3.43 -4.05
C VAL A 32 4.63 -3.11 -4.05
N ALA A 33 4.18 -2.18 -3.20
CA ALA A 33 2.76 -1.86 -3.08
C ALA A 33 2.22 -1.11 -4.30
N PHE A 34 3.01 -0.24 -4.94
CA PHE A 34 2.59 0.54 -6.09
C PHE A 34 2.12 -0.31 -7.29
N PRO A 35 2.92 -1.25 -7.84
CA PRO A 35 2.49 -2.11 -8.92
C PRO A 35 1.38 -3.05 -8.48
N LEU A 36 1.39 -3.53 -7.24
CA LEU A 36 0.34 -4.43 -6.75
C LEU A 36 -1.02 -3.71 -6.68
N ASN A 37 -1.05 -2.48 -6.18
CA ASN A 37 -2.26 -1.65 -6.22
C ASN A 37 -2.65 -1.32 -7.67
N PHE A 38 -1.71 -0.96 -8.54
CA PHE A 38 -2.06 -0.58 -9.91
C PHE A 38 -2.53 -1.75 -10.78
N LEU A 39 -1.82 -2.89 -10.74
CA LEU A 39 -2.09 -4.07 -11.56
C LEU A 39 -3.22 -4.93 -11.02
N ILE A 40 -3.38 -5.04 -9.70
CA ILE A 40 -4.37 -5.95 -9.09
C ILE A 40 -5.64 -5.19 -8.68
N VAL A 41 -5.53 -4.08 -7.94
CA VAL A 41 -6.72 -3.35 -7.48
C VAL A 41 -7.48 -2.71 -8.64
N GLY A 42 -6.79 -2.30 -9.71
CA GLY A 42 -7.41 -1.81 -10.95
C GLY A 42 -8.47 -2.75 -11.54
N PRO A 43 -8.11 -3.97 -12.00
CA PRO A 43 -9.07 -4.91 -12.56
C PRO A 43 -10.07 -5.45 -11.53
N ILE A 44 -9.64 -5.67 -10.27
CA ILE A 44 -10.57 -6.14 -9.23
C ILE A 44 -11.66 -5.10 -8.94
N SER A 45 -11.30 -3.81 -8.84
CA SER A 45 -12.30 -2.76 -8.61
C SER A 45 -13.32 -2.69 -9.74
N ARG A 46 -12.87 -2.81 -11.00
CA ARG A 46 -13.76 -2.86 -12.18
C ARG A 46 -14.66 -4.10 -12.19
N PHE A 47 -14.13 -5.25 -11.77
CA PHE A 47 -14.91 -6.47 -11.67
C PHE A 47 -16.03 -6.35 -10.63
N ILE A 48 -15.70 -5.89 -9.41
CA ILE A 48 -16.68 -5.70 -8.34
C ILE A 48 -17.72 -4.64 -8.72
N LEU A 49 -17.29 -3.51 -9.30
CA LEU A 49 -18.21 -2.48 -9.80
C LEU A 49 -19.16 -3.03 -10.87
N GLY A 50 -18.64 -3.84 -11.80
CA GLY A 50 -19.46 -4.51 -12.82
C GLY A 50 -20.52 -5.42 -12.19
N GLN A 51 -20.15 -6.23 -11.20
CA GLN A 51 -21.09 -7.09 -10.47
C GLN A 51 -22.16 -6.29 -9.72
N LEU A 52 -21.77 -5.21 -9.03
CA LEU A 52 -22.72 -4.36 -8.31
C LEU A 52 -23.68 -3.64 -9.25
N GLN A 53 -23.21 -3.15 -10.41
CA GLN A 53 -24.07 -2.54 -11.41
C GLN A 53 -25.05 -3.55 -12.01
N GLN A 54 -24.64 -4.81 -12.20
CA GLN A 54 -25.50 -5.87 -12.72
C GLN A 54 -26.53 -6.38 -11.70
N GLN A 55 -26.31 -6.16 -10.40
CA GLN A 55 -27.28 -6.50 -9.35
C GLN A 55 -28.32 -5.39 -9.10
N LEU A 56 -28.03 -4.16 -9.54
CA LEU A 56 -28.89 -2.98 -9.35
C LEU A 56 -29.88 -2.75 -10.51
N PHE A 57 -29.69 -3.41 -11.65
CA PHE A 57 -30.55 -3.37 -12.84
C PHE A 57 -31.04 -4.77 -13.19
#